data_AF-J7Q3J9-F1
#
_entry.id   AF-J7Q3J9-F1
#
_cell.length_a   1.000
_cell.length_b   1.000
_cell.length_c   1.000
_cell.angle_alpha   90.00
_cell.angle_beta   90.00
_cell.angle_gamma   90.00
#
_symmetry.space_group_name_H-M   'P 1'
#
loop_
_entity.id
_entity.type
_entity.pdbx_description
1 polymer ?
#
loop_
_entity_poly.entity_id
_entity_poly.type
_entity_poly.pdbx_seq_one_letter_code
_entity_poly.pdbx_strand_id
1 'polypeptide(L)'
;MERREFIAVGTAAAVVSATQAFAQATGQQDGAAKMEDMHPPLYKNLQNASLECVATGNDCLRHCFGMFAMKDTSMAECAEAAYQLVAACNALASLAAANSSHVGPLAKTVAMICEDCKKQCDKFPKVKECVECGKSCQKCADECRKV
;
A
#
# COMPACT_ATOMS: atom_id res chain seq x y z
N MET A 1 20.88 -36.37 -12.69
CA MET A 1 21.00 -37.13 -11.44
C MET A 1 20.10 -36.50 -10.40
N GLU A 2 18.92 -37.12 -10.25
CA GLU A 2 18.14 -37.31 -9.03
C GLU A 2 17.76 -36.11 -8.14
N ARG A 3 16.52 -35.62 -8.32
CA ARG A 3 15.53 -35.32 -7.25
C ARG A 3 14.16 -34.91 -7.81
N ARG A 4 13.76 -35.51 -8.94
CA ARG A 4 12.35 -35.81 -9.24
C ARG A 4 12.15 -37.28 -8.86
N GLU A 5 10.93 -37.67 -8.55
CA GLU A 5 10.49 -38.98 -8.02
C GLU A 5 10.12 -38.93 -6.53
N PHE A 6 8.97 -38.33 -6.21
CA PHE A 6 8.15 -38.75 -5.06
C PHE A 6 6.70 -38.31 -5.26
N ILE A 7 6.10 -38.65 -6.41
CA ILE A 7 4.63 -38.73 -6.54
C ILE A 7 4.33 -39.89 -7.48
N ALA A 8 4.13 -41.09 -6.92
CA ALA A 8 3.23 -42.11 -7.47
C ALA A 8 3.25 -43.37 -6.58
N VAL A 9 2.31 -43.49 -5.64
CA VAL A 9 1.63 -44.76 -5.36
C VAL A 9 0.20 -44.43 -4.97
N GLY A 10 -0.76 -44.91 -5.77
CA GLY A 10 -2.18 -44.69 -5.56
C GLY A 10 -2.82 -45.75 -4.68
N THR A 11 -3.98 -45.40 -4.13
CA THR A 11 -5.06 -46.34 -3.79
C THR A 11 -6.38 -45.59 -3.93
N ALA A 12 -7.18 -45.98 -4.92
CA ALA A 12 -8.58 -45.59 -5.00
C ALA A 12 -9.43 -46.61 -4.23
N ALA A 13 -10.20 -46.15 -3.24
CA ALA A 13 -11.44 -46.79 -2.80
C ALA A 13 -12.27 -45.77 -2.01
N ALA A 14 -13.49 -45.52 -2.48
CA ALA A 14 -14.43 -44.52 -1.98
C ALA A 14 -15.07 -44.94 -0.64
N VAL A 15 -15.27 -43.97 0.26
CA VAL A 15 -16.28 -44.07 1.34
C VAL A 15 -17.03 -42.75 1.48
N VAL A 16 -18.18 -42.71 0.80
CA VAL A 16 -19.50 -42.23 1.23
C VAL A 16 -19.56 -41.23 2.41
N SER A 17 -20.09 -40.03 2.10
CA SER A 17 -20.92 -39.15 2.94
C SER A 17 -20.32 -38.45 4.16
N ALA A 18 -19.94 -37.18 3.98
CA ALA A 18 -19.99 -36.18 5.04
C ALA A 18 -20.29 -34.76 4.49
N THR A 19 -21.24 -34.62 3.56
CA THR A 19 -21.76 -33.32 3.12
C THR A 19 -23.10 -33.02 3.80
N GLN A 20 -23.09 -32.86 5.13
CA GLN A 20 -24.23 -32.27 5.86
C GLN A 20 -23.84 -31.32 7.01
N ALA A 21 -22.59 -30.85 7.10
CA ALA A 21 -22.18 -29.90 8.16
C ALA A 21 -22.22 -28.42 7.76
N PHE A 22 -22.56 -28.07 6.51
CA PHE A 22 -22.62 -26.67 6.03
C PHE A 22 -23.98 -26.25 5.48
N ALA A 23 -25.06 -26.92 5.88
CA ALA A 23 -26.41 -26.60 5.42
C ALA A 23 -27.36 -26.39 6.61
N GLN A 24 -27.05 -25.44 7.50
CA GLN A 24 -28.03 -24.90 8.44
C GLN A 24 -27.60 -23.53 8.96
N ALA A 25 -27.83 -22.49 8.15
CA ALA A 25 -28.06 -21.13 8.61
C ALA A 25 -28.79 -20.29 7.55
N THR A 26 -29.79 -20.85 6.86
CA THR A 26 -30.83 -20.02 6.22
C THR A 26 -31.93 -19.77 7.25
N GLY A 27 -31.59 -18.96 8.24
CA GLY A 27 -32.50 -18.43 9.24
C GLY A 27 -32.54 -16.92 9.08
N GLN A 28 -33.66 -16.42 8.60
CA GLN A 28 -34.02 -15.01 8.49
C GLN A 28 -33.79 -14.29 9.84
N GLN A 29 -32.95 -13.25 9.83
CA GLN A 29 -32.82 -12.29 10.93
C GLN A 29 -33.04 -10.89 10.37
N ASP A 30 -34.31 -10.52 10.26
CA ASP A 30 -34.74 -9.13 10.22
C ASP A 30 -34.39 -8.48 11.57
N GLY A 31 -33.19 -7.91 11.67
CA GLY A 31 -32.72 -7.27 12.91
C GLY A 31 -31.21 -7.28 13.11
N ALA A 32 -30.43 -6.90 12.08
CA ALA A 32 -29.01 -6.63 12.28
C ALA A 32 -28.85 -5.37 13.15
N ALA A 33 -28.76 -5.54 14.46
CA ALA A 33 -28.23 -4.52 15.34
C ALA A 33 -26.85 -4.12 14.79
N LYS A 34 -26.66 -2.82 14.49
CA LYS A 34 -25.34 -2.31 14.10
C LYS A 34 -24.41 -2.53 15.30
N MET A 35 -23.52 -3.52 15.21
CA MET A 35 -22.43 -3.63 16.16
C MET A 35 -21.54 -2.41 15.97
N GLU A 36 -21.52 -1.52 16.96
CA GLU A 36 -20.58 -0.40 16.99
C GLU A 36 -19.16 -0.96 17.12
N ASP A 37 -18.24 -0.51 16.25
CA ASP A 37 -16.84 -0.95 16.26
C ASP A 37 -16.21 -0.58 17.60
N MET A 38 -15.93 -1.58 18.45
CA MET A 38 -15.30 -1.37 19.77
C MET A 38 -13.87 -0.84 19.68
N HIS A 39 -13.26 -0.86 18.48
CA HIS A 39 -11.93 -0.34 18.21
C HIS A 39 -11.89 0.37 16.84
N PRO A 40 -12.33 1.64 16.76
CA PRO A 40 -12.39 2.35 15.49
C PRO A 40 -10.99 2.71 14.96
N PRO A 41 -10.82 2.81 13.62
CA PRO A 41 -9.59 3.29 13.03
C PRO A 41 -9.46 4.81 13.24
N LEU A 42 -8.41 5.25 13.93
CA LEU A 42 -8.20 6.67 14.24
C LEU A 42 -7.58 7.46 13.07
N TYR A 43 -6.82 6.76 12.21
CA TYR A 43 -6.00 7.39 11.17
C TYR A 43 -6.33 6.88 9.76
N LYS A 44 -7.59 6.52 9.50
CA LYS A 44 -7.97 5.84 8.24
C LYS A 44 -7.64 6.66 6.99
N ASN A 45 -7.86 7.97 7.02
CA ASN A 45 -7.55 8.85 5.89
C ASN A 45 -6.04 8.94 5.64
N LEU A 46 -5.24 9.08 6.71
CA LEU A 46 -3.79 9.10 6.62
C LEU A 46 -3.22 7.78 6.09
N GLN A 47 -3.75 6.65 6.57
CA GLN A 47 -3.40 5.32 6.05
C GLN A 47 -3.66 5.25 4.55
N ASN A 48 -4.87 5.60 4.11
CA ASN A 48 -5.26 5.51 2.71
C ASN A 48 -4.42 6.44 1.82
N ALA A 49 -4.19 7.69 2.25
CA ALA A 49 -3.36 8.63 1.51
C ALA A 49 -1.90 8.18 1.42
N SER A 50 -1.36 7.60 2.49
CA SER A 50 0.00 7.06 2.49
C SER A 50 0.14 5.87 1.54
N LEU A 51 -0.84 4.96 1.50
CA LEU A 51 -0.86 3.82 0.57
C LEU A 51 -0.99 4.26 -0.89
N GLU A 52 -1.82 5.26 -1.16
CA GLU A 52 -1.93 5.86 -2.50
C GLU A 52 -0.60 6.49 -2.92
N CYS A 53 0.07 7.21 -2.00
CA CYS A 53 1.38 7.79 -2.24
C CYS A 53 2.44 6.74 -2.57
N VAL A 54 2.44 5.62 -1.85
CA VAL A 54 3.29 4.44 -2.15
C VAL A 54 3.01 3.90 -3.54
N ALA A 55 1.73 3.71 -3.91
CA ALA A 55 1.38 3.17 -5.23
C ALA A 55 1.90 4.06 -6.35
N THR A 56 1.58 5.36 -6.31
CA THR A 56 2.03 6.32 -7.33
C THR A 56 3.55 6.55 -7.30
N GLY A 57 4.19 6.45 -6.14
CA GLY A 57 5.65 6.53 -6.00
C GLY A 57 6.35 5.36 -6.68
N ASN A 58 5.81 4.15 -6.58
CA ASN A 58 6.34 2.98 -7.29
C ASN A 58 6.17 3.11 -8.81
N ASP A 59 5.06 3.64 -9.29
CA ASP A 59 4.87 3.92 -10.72
C ASP A 59 5.83 5.00 -11.24
N CYS A 60 6.11 6.03 -10.43
CA CYS A 60 7.11 7.05 -10.69
C CYS A 60 8.53 6.45 -10.75
N LEU A 61 8.89 5.58 -9.80
CA LEU A 61 10.16 4.87 -9.79
C LEU A 61 10.34 3.97 -11.02
N ARG A 62 9.29 3.25 -11.44
CA ARG A 62 9.32 2.46 -12.69
C ARG A 62 9.67 3.34 -13.89
N HIS A 63 9.09 4.54 -13.99
CA HIS A 63 9.44 5.49 -15.06
C HIS A 63 10.91 5.91 -14.96
N CYS A 64 11.38 6.29 -13.77
CA CYS A 64 12.77 6.69 -13.53
C CYS A 64 13.77 5.58 -13.91
N PHE A 65 13.48 4.33 -13.56
CA PHE A 65 14.32 3.20 -13.93
C PHE A 65 14.34 2.96 -15.45
N GLY A 66 13.23 3.24 -16.13
CA GLY A 66 13.19 3.26 -17.60
C GLY A 66 14.18 4.28 -18.20
N MET A 67 14.28 5.47 -17.61
CA MET A 67 15.27 6.48 -18.03
C MET A 67 16.71 5.99 -17.85
N PHE A 68 17.01 5.38 -16.69
CA PHE A 68 18.34 4.81 -16.43
C PHE A 68 18.70 3.69 -17.42
N ALA A 69 17.73 2.85 -17.80
CA ALA A 69 17.94 1.81 -18.82
C ALA A 69 18.29 2.40 -20.20
N MET A 70 17.80 3.62 -20.50
CA MET A 70 18.18 4.39 -21.69
C MET A 70 19.50 5.17 -21.53
N LYS A 71 20.23 4.97 -20.42
CA LYS A 71 21.44 5.70 -20.04
C LYS A 71 21.20 7.20 -19.84
N ASP A 72 19.97 7.60 -19.49
CA ASP A 72 19.61 8.97 -19.16
C ASP A 72 19.45 9.11 -17.64
N THR A 73 20.32 9.92 -17.02
CA THR A 73 20.33 10.16 -15.57
C THR A 73 19.66 11.48 -15.17
N SER A 74 18.94 12.14 -16.07
CA SER A 74 18.28 13.43 -15.82
C SER A 74 17.27 13.42 -14.66
N MET A 75 16.76 12.23 -14.28
CA MET A 75 15.79 12.03 -13.20
C MET A 75 16.40 11.44 -11.92
N ALA A 76 17.73 11.47 -11.76
CA ALA A 76 18.41 10.85 -10.60
C ALA A 76 17.88 11.36 -9.23
N GLU A 77 17.76 12.68 -9.05
CA GLU A 77 17.22 13.27 -7.82
C GLU A 77 15.74 12.91 -7.60
N CYS A 78 14.95 12.77 -8.67
CA CYS A 78 13.55 12.37 -8.55
C CYS A 78 13.42 10.91 -8.13
N ALA A 79 14.27 10.04 -8.67
CA ALA A 79 14.31 8.63 -8.28
C ALA A 79 14.72 8.47 -6.81
N GLU A 80 15.72 9.23 -6.37
CA GLU A 80 16.17 9.22 -4.98
C GLU A 80 15.06 9.68 -4.02
N ALA A 81 14.40 10.80 -4.32
CA ALA A 81 13.32 11.31 -3.49
C ALA A 81 12.10 10.37 -3.48
N ALA A 82 11.74 9.78 -4.63
CA ALA A 82 10.65 8.81 -4.71
C ALA A 82 10.95 7.50 -3.95
N TYR A 83 12.22 7.07 -3.92
CA TYR A 83 12.63 5.92 -3.11
C TYR A 83 12.42 6.16 -1.61
N GLN A 84 12.85 7.33 -1.12
CA GLN A 84 12.65 7.74 0.28
C GLN A 84 11.16 7.88 0.60
N LEU A 85 10.38 8.49 -0.30
CA LEU A 85 8.93 8.63 -0.19
C LEU A 85 8.25 7.27 0.01
N VAL A 86 8.51 6.32 -0.88
CA VAL A 86 7.86 4.99 -0.84
C VAL A 86 8.15 4.28 0.47
N ALA A 87 9.41 4.32 0.94
CA ALA A 87 9.78 3.71 2.22
C ALA A 87 9.07 4.38 3.42
N ALA A 88 9.09 5.72 3.46
CA ALA A 88 8.53 6.48 4.57
C ALA A 88 6.99 6.39 4.64
N CYS A 89 6.30 6.52 3.49
CA CYS A 89 4.85 6.38 3.42
C CYS A 89 4.38 4.95 3.75
N ASN A 90 5.11 3.91 3.39
CA ASN A 90 4.79 2.53 3.80
C ASN A 90 4.85 2.34 5.32
N ALA A 91 5.89 2.89 5.96
CA ALA A 91 6.01 2.84 7.42
C ALA A 91 4.84 3.59 8.07
N LEU A 92 4.51 4.79 7.58
CA LEU A 92 3.39 5.57 8.10
C LEU A 92 2.04 4.88 7.92
N ALA A 93 1.79 4.29 6.75
CA ALA A 93 0.57 3.54 6.49
C ALA A 93 0.39 2.40 7.51
N SER A 94 1.47 1.68 7.81
CA SER A 94 1.47 0.57 8.77
C SER A 94 1.19 1.05 10.20
N LEU A 95 1.83 2.15 10.63
CA LEU A 95 1.60 2.72 11.96
C LEU A 95 0.19 3.33 12.11
N ALA A 96 -0.30 3.99 11.06
CA ALA A 96 -1.65 4.54 11.01
C ALA A 96 -2.71 3.44 11.10
N ALA A 97 -2.51 2.32 10.41
CA ALA A 97 -3.40 1.16 10.47
C ALA A 97 -3.48 0.52 11.87
N ALA A 98 -2.40 0.61 12.64
CA ALA A 98 -2.29 0.05 13.98
C ALA A 98 -2.66 1.04 15.10
N ASN A 99 -3.19 2.23 14.78
CA ASN A 99 -3.44 3.30 15.76
C ASN A 99 -2.21 3.60 16.65
N SER A 100 -1.01 3.51 16.08
CA SER A 100 0.24 3.66 16.85
C SER A 100 0.37 5.04 17.48
N SER A 101 0.88 5.11 18.72
CA SER A 101 1.24 6.37 19.38
C SER A 101 2.35 7.15 18.68
N HIS A 102 3.03 6.54 17.70
CA HIS A 102 4.11 7.17 16.93
C HIS A 102 3.64 7.81 15.61
N VAL A 103 2.34 7.77 15.31
CA VAL A 103 1.79 8.35 14.06
C VAL A 103 2.12 9.83 13.93
N GLY A 104 1.84 10.66 14.94
CA GLY A 104 2.08 12.11 14.88
C GLY A 104 3.55 12.47 14.61
N PRO A 105 4.52 11.97 15.41
CA PRO A 105 5.94 12.21 15.15
C PRO A 105 6.41 11.74 13.75
N LEU A 106 5.99 10.54 13.30
CA LEU A 106 6.39 10.06 11.98
C LEU A 106 5.73 10.84 10.85
N ALA A 107 4.46 11.22 10.99
CA ALA A 107 3.72 12.01 10.01
C ALA A 107 4.40 13.36 9.72
N LYS A 108 4.96 14.03 10.75
CA LYS A 108 5.74 15.26 10.56
C LYS A 108 6.94 15.05 9.62
N THR A 109 7.70 13.97 9.82
CA THR A 109 8.83 13.63 8.95
C THR A 109 8.38 13.24 7.55
N VAL A 110 7.31 12.45 7.44
CA VAL A 110 6.78 12.01 6.15
C VAL A 110 6.21 13.17 5.34
N ALA A 111 5.61 14.17 5.97
CA ALA A 111 5.16 15.38 5.29
C ALA A 111 6.32 16.10 4.58
N MET A 112 7.47 16.24 5.24
CA MET A 112 8.67 16.84 4.63
C MET A 112 9.17 16.00 3.44
N ILE A 113 9.23 14.67 3.59
CA ILE A 113 9.64 13.76 2.51
C ILE A 113 8.67 13.84 1.32
N CYS A 114 7.36 13.95 1.58
CA CYS A 114 6.35 14.16 0.53
C CYS A 114 6.58 15.47 -0.22
N GLU A 115 6.88 16.56 0.47
CA GLU A 115 7.16 17.86 -0.14
C GLU A 115 8.44 17.85 -0.99
N ASP A 116 9.50 17.20 -0.50
CA ASP A 116 10.75 17.03 -1.23
C ASP A 116 10.55 16.19 -2.50
N CYS A 117 9.83 15.08 -2.41
CA CYS A 117 9.49 14.27 -3.58
C CYS A 117 8.60 15.03 -4.58
N LYS A 118 7.61 15.78 -4.09
CA LYS A 118 6.76 16.61 -4.95
C LYS A 118 7.60 17.66 -5.69
N LYS A 119 8.52 18.35 -5.00
CA LYS A 119 9.40 19.35 -5.59
C LYS A 119 10.25 18.77 -6.73
N GLN A 120 10.68 17.52 -6.61
CA GLN A 120 11.37 16.83 -7.70
C GLN A 120 10.42 16.45 -8.84
N CYS A 121 9.23 15.93 -8.53
CA CYS A 121 8.20 15.61 -9.53
C CYS A 121 7.77 16.84 -10.36
N ASP A 122 7.65 18.01 -9.73
CA ASP A 122 7.22 19.27 -10.36
C ASP A 122 8.20 19.74 -11.45
N LYS A 123 9.46 19.26 -11.46
CA LYS A 123 10.42 19.51 -12.55
C LYS A 123 10.03 18.82 -13.86
N PHE A 124 9.13 17.84 -13.82
CA PHE A 124 8.75 16.99 -14.96
C PHE A 124 7.25 17.04 -15.27
N PRO A 125 6.68 18.22 -15.60
CA PRO A 125 5.23 18.41 -15.75
C PRO A 125 4.62 17.66 -16.95
N LYS A 126 5.45 17.13 -17.85
CA LYS A 126 5.02 16.33 -19.02
C LYS A 126 5.07 14.82 -18.77
N VAL A 127 5.64 14.39 -17.64
CA VAL A 127 5.70 12.97 -17.26
C VAL A 127 4.48 12.67 -16.39
N LYS A 128 3.58 11.82 -16.89
CA LYS A 128 2.31 11.50 -16.23
C LYS A 128 2.54 10.98 -14.81
N GLU A 129 3.49 10.06 -14.65
CA GLU A 129 3.81 9.41 -13.39
C GLU A 129 4.35 10.41 -12.34
N CYS A 130 5.13 11.41 -12.75
CA CYS A 130 5.57 12.49 -11.86
C CYS A 130 4.38 13.38 -11.44
N VAL A 131 3.48 13.72 -12.35
CA VAL A 131 2.29 14.53 -12.04
C VAL A 131 1.37 13.80 -11.05
N GLU A 132 1.16 12.50 -11.25
CA GLU A 132 0.34 11.68 -10.35
C GLU A 132 1.01 11.50 -8.98
N CYS A 133 2.30 11.16 -8.94
CA CYS A 133 3.07 11.06 -7.72
C CYS A 133 3.09 12.38 -6.93
N GLY A 134 3.28 13.52 -7.61
CA GLY A 134 3.29 14.84 -6.97
C GLY A 134 1.93 15.23 -6.36
N LYS A 135 0.80 14.82 -6.99
CA LYS A 135 -0.53 15.00 -6.41
C LYS A 135 -0.74 14.13 -5.17
N SER A 136 -0.32 12.87 -5.21
CA SER A 136 -0.38 11.98 -4.05
C SER A 136 0.51 12.45 -2.90
N CYS A 137 1.70 12.97 -3.21
CA CYS A 137 2.59 13.59 -2.23
C CYS A 137 1.89 14.74 -1.51
N GLN A 138 1.27 15.66 -2.25
CA GLN A 138 0.53 16.78 -1.67
C GLN A 138 -0.58 16.28 -0.74
N LYS A 139 -1.40 15.34 -1.22
CA LYS A 139 -2.50 14.75 -0.44
C LYS A 139 -2.00 14.07 0.83
N CYS A 140 -0.93 13.28 0.73
CA CYS A 140 -0.33 12.59 1.88
C CYS A 140 0.23 13.60 2.90
N ALA A 141 0.95 14.63 2.44
CA ALA A 141 1.46 15.69 3.32
C ALA A 141 0.33 16.45 4.03
N ASP A 142 -0.77 16.71 3.34
CA ASP A 142 -1.95 17.37 3.91
C ASP A 142 -2.65 16.51 4.96
N GLU A 143 -2.76 15.20 4.77
CA GLU A 143 -3.24 14.29 5.82
C GLU A 143 -2.24 14.17 6.98
N CYS A 144 -0.94 14.17 6.71
CA CYS A 144 0.11 14.14 7.75
C CYS A 144 0.03 15.36 8.68
N ARG A 145 -0.37 16.53 8.15
CA ARG A 145 -0.52 17.77 8.94
C ARG A 145 -1.76 17.81 9.83
N LYS A 146 -2.70 16.88 9.66
CA LYS A 146 -3.94 16.83 10.46
C LYS A 146 -3.76 16.07 11.77
N VAL A 147 -2.63 15.38 11.95
CA VAL A 147 -2.37 14.46 13.07
C VAL A 147 -1.20 14.90 13.96
#